data_AF-A0A9N9AVS7-F1
#
_entry.id   AF-A0A9N9AVS7-F1
#
_cell.length_a   1.000
_cell.length_b   1.000
_cell.length_c   1.000
_cell.angle_alpha   90.00
_cell.angle_beta   90.00
_cell.angle_gamma   90.00
#
_symmetry.space_group_name_H-M   'P 1'
#
loop_
_entity.id
_entity.type
_entity.pdbx_description
1 polymer ?
#
loop_
_entity_poly.entity_id
_entity_poly.type
_entity_poly.pdbx_seq_one_letter_code
_entity_poly.pdbx_strand_id
1 'polypeptide(L)'
;MSTRVISFNDLRQEFRLSVIRLQADAKSEFERKAEKIQEEVSEMNEDEIEDYVRGKFQKLNSLFLERSIDLEEYVIGKKPQKPVKNPDETNEEYQERNKAYEDDLKSYKTFTTWSMNIIERLTDWLSELFDEIMNFFKNLWILIKCKFQDIYTSVRNFVERIAEKFSQLHKYLFR
;
A
#
# COMPACT_ATOMS: atom_id res chain seq x y z
N MET A 1 -15.42 -11.15 27.31
CA MET A 1 -15.49 -10.27 26.12
C MET A 1 -15.30 -11.15 24.90
N SER A 2 -16.29 -11.22 24.00
CA SER A 2 -16.22 -12.07 22.81
C SER A 2 -15.38 -11.35 21.75
N THR A 3 -14.19 -11.87 21.46
CA THR A 3 -13.37 -11.40 20.33
C THR A 3 -14.16 -11.66 19.06
N ARG A 4 -14.63 -10.60 18.40
CA ARG A 4 -15.38 -10.72 17.15
C ARG A 4 -14.41 -11.21 16.09
N VAL A 5 -14.56 -12.47 15.66
CA VAL A 5 -13.78 -13.02 14.55
C VAL A 5 -14.26 -12.32 13.29
N ILE A 6 -13.45 -11.39 12.79
CA ILE A 6 -13.71 -10.71 11.51
C ILE A 6 -13.53 -11.77 10.42
N SER A 7 -14.59 -12.08 9.69
CA SER A 7 -14.49 -13.05 8.60
C SER A 7 -13.86 -12.42 7.37
N PHE A 8 -13.26 -13.25 6.51
CA PHE A 8 -12.75 -12.81 5.21
C PHE A 8 -13.82 -12.09 4.36
N ASN A 9 -15.08 -12.49 4.51
CA ASN A 9 -16.20 -11.84 3.80
C ASN A 9 -16.50 -10.44 4.36
N ASP A 10 -16.31 -10.21 5.66
CA ASP A 10 -16.49 -8.89 6.27
C ASP A 10 -15.42 -7.91 5.78
N LEU A 11 -14.15 -8.33 5.78
CA LEU A 11 -13.04 -7.53 5.22
C LEU A 11 -13.26 -7.20 3.74
N ARG A 12 -13.78 -8.15 2.97
CA ARG A 12 -14.06 -7.95 1.54
C ARG A 12 -15.18 -6.92 1.31
N GLN A 13 -16.22 -6.93 2.15
CA GLN A 13 -17.32 -5.96 2.04
C GLN A 13 -16.89 -4.57 2.50
N GLU A 14 -16.14 -4.45 3.59
CA GLU A 14 -15.57 -3.18 4.03
C GLU A 14 -14.63 -2.57 2.98
N PHE A 15 -13.79 -3.39 2.34
CA PHE A 15 -12.92 -2.94 1.26
C PHE A 15 -13.73 -2.44 0.05
N ARG A 16 -14.78 -3.17 -0.36
CA ARG A 16 -15.68 -2.75 -1.45
C ARG A 16 -16.39 -1.43 -1.14
N LEU A 17 -16.95 -1.28 0.05
CA LEU A 17 -17.62 -0.04 0.47
C LEU A 17 -16.64 1.14 0.53
N SER A 18 -15.41 0.89 0.95
CA SER A 18 -14.34 1.90 0.96
C SER A 18 -13.97 2.34 -0.45
N VAL A 19 -13.85 1.40 -1.41
CA VAL A 19 -13.60 1.71 -2.83
C VAL A 19 -14.74 2.53 -3.43
N ILE A 20 -16.00 2.20 -3.15
CA ILE A 20 -17.17 2.95 -3.65
C ILE A 20 -17.20 4.38 -3.10
N ARG A 21 -16.90 4.57 -1.80
CA ARG A 21 -16.80 5.92 -1.20
C ARG A 21 -15.64 6.72 -1.79
N LEU A 22 -14.48 6.09 -1.96
CA LEU A 22 -13.33 6.68 -2.66
C LEU A 22 -13.71 7.13 -4.07
N GLN A 23 -14.44 6.33 -4.83
CA GLN A 23 -14.90 6.68 -6.17
C GLN A 23 -15.86 7.88 -6.18
N ALA A 24 -16.78 7.96 -5.22
CA ALA A 24 -17.76 9.04 -5.12
C ALA A 24 -17.13 10.37 -4.71
N ASP A 25 -16.19 10.35 -3.76
CA ASP A 25 -15.59 11.57 -3.19
C ASP A 25 -14.36 12.06 -3.97
N ALA A 26 -13.70 11.18 -4.75
CA ALA A 26 -12.45 11.48 -5.43
C ALA A 26 -12.54 12.64 -6.42
N LYS A 27 -13.66 12.81 -7.13
CA LYS A 27 -13.82 13.88 -8.12
C LYS A 27 -13.82 15.26 -7.46
N SER A 28 -14.70 15.48 -6.49
CA SER A 28 -14.83 16.77 -5.80
C SER A 28 -13.57 17.10 -4.98
N GLU A 29 -12.94 16.09 -4.38
CA GLU A 29 -11.65 16.24 -3.71
C GLU A 29 -10.53 16.63 -4.67
N PHE A 30 -10.47 16.00 -5.85
CA PHE A 30 -9.47 16.27 -6.87
C PHE A 30 -9.58 17.69 -7.41
N GLU A 31 -10.79 18.11 -7.82
CA GLU A 31 -11.06 19.45 -8.33
C GLU A 31 -10.64 20.52 -7.31
N ARG A 32 -11.09 20.40 -6.06
CA ARG A 32 -10.73 21.33 -4.97
C ARG A 32 -9.22 21.39 -4.71
N LYS A 33 -8.52 20.24 -4.72
CA LYS A 33 -7.07 20.20 -4.49
C LYS A 33 -6.29 20.76 -5.68
N ALA A 34 -6.77 20.54 -6.90
CA ALA A 34 -6.15 21.07 -8.11
C ALA A 34 -6.21 22.60 -8.15
N GLU A 35 -7.35 23.21 -7.83
CA GLU A 35 -7.51 24.66 -7.73
C GLU A 35 -6.52 25.27 -6.71
N LYS A 36 -6.46 24.69 -5.50
CA LYS A 36 -5.51 25.15 -4.47
C LYS A 36 -4.05 25.06 -4.91
N ILE A 37 -3.67 23.98 -5.59
CA ILE A 37 -2.29 23.81 -6.09
C ILE A 37 -2.01 24.81 -7.21
N GLN A 38 -2.99 25.12 -8.05
CA GLN A 38 -2.84 26.12 -9.10
C GLN A 38 -2.58 27.51 -8.50
N GLU A 39 -3.31 27.89 -7.44
CA GLU A 39 -3.06 29.13 -6.70
C GLU A 39 -1.64 29.16 -6.13
N GLU A 40 -1.22 28.09 -5.43
CA GLU A 40 0.13 27.98 -4.84
C GLU A 40 1.23 28.14 -5.91
N VAL A 41 1.08 27.48 -7.07
CA VAL A 41 2.10 27.45 -8.13
C VAL A 41 2.10 28.73 -8.99
N SER A 42 1.00 29.48 -9.02
CA SER A 42 0.86 30.65 -9.91
C SER A 42 1.83 31.81 -9.60
N GLU A 43 2.30 31.89 -8.36
CA GLU A 43 3.23 32.94 -7.90
C GLU A 43 4.70 32.48 -7.89
N MET A 44 4.96 31.19 -8.14
CA MET A 44 6.30 30.59 -8.05
C MET A 44 7.14 30.85 -9.31
N ASN A 45 8.44 31.04 -9.12
CA ASN A 45 9.42 31.00 -10.20
C ASN A 45 9.83 29.55 -10.56
N GLU A 46 10.68 29.39 -11.58
CA GLU A 46 11.09 28.07 -12.10
C GLU A 46 11.75 27.18 -11.03
N ASP A 47 12.69 27.73 -10.26
CA ASP A 47 13.40 26.99 -9.20
C ASP A 47 12.42 26.61 -8.07
N GLU A 48 11.52 27.52 -7.70
CA GLU A 48 10.48 27.27 -6.68
C GLU A 48 9.50 26.17 -7.12
N ILE A 49 9.14 26.10 -8.41
CA ILE A 49 8.30 25.02 -8.97
C ILE A 49 9.04 23.69 -8.90
N GLU A 50 10.33 23.67 -9.26
CA GLU A 50 11.13 22.45 -9.20
C GLU A 50 11.22 21.92 -7.76
N ASP A 51 11.54 22.78 -6.80
CA ASP A 51 11.61 22.41 -5.38
C ASP A 51 10.25 21.98 -4.83
N TYR A 52 9.17 22.65 -5.23
CA TYR A 52 7.81 22.25 -4.88
C TYR A 52 7.50 20.82 -5.37
N VAL A 53 7.79 20.52 -6.64
CA VAL A 53 7.58 19.18 -7.21
C VAL A 53 8.43 18.15 -6.48
N ARG A 54 9.73 18.41 -6.30
CA ARG A 54 10.65 17.51 -5.58
C ARG A 54 10.15 17.23 -4.16
N GLY A 55 9.69 18.25 -3.44
CA GLY A 55 9.17 18.12 -2.08
C GLY A 55 7.93 17.22 -1.99
N LYS A 56 6.99 17.29 -2.95
CA LYS A 56 5.82 16.40 -2.98
C LYS A 56 6.21 14.94 -3.22
N PHE A 57 7.13 14.68 -4.15
CA PHE A 57 7.62 13.32 -4.41
C PHE A 57 8.45 12.77 -3.25
N GLN A 58 9.29 13.58 -2.62
CA GLN A 58 10.03 13.19 -1.42
C GLN A 58 9.07 12.75 -0.30
N LYS A 59 8.02 13.54 -0.04
CA LYS A 59 7.00 13.18 0.97
C LYS A 59 6.32 11.85 0.64
N LEU A 60 5.95 11.61 -0.62
CA LEU A 60 5.36 10.34 -1.06
C LEU A 60 6.33 9.17 -0.81
N ASN A 61 7.60 9.33 -1.20
CA ASN A 61 8.63 8.31 -1.04
C ASN A 61 8.88 7.98 0.43
N SER A 62 8.97 8.99 1.30
CA SER A 62 9.16 8.80 2.74
C SER A 62 8.00 8.03 3.37
N LEU A 63 6.76 8.37 3.02
CA LEU A 63 5.58 7.64 3.51
C LEU A 63 5.59 6.16 3.10
N PHE A 64 5.95 5.87 1.85
CA PHE A 64 6.02 4.49 1.38
C PHE A 64 7.13 3.70 2.11
N LEU A 65 8.31 4.31 2.25
CA LEU A 65 9.44 3.70 2.93
C LEU A 65 9.14 3.40 4.41
N GLU A 66 8.57 4.37 5.13
CA GLU A 66 8.20 4.20 6.55
C GLU A 66 7.23 3.02 6.72
N ARG A 67 6.18 2.95 5.90
CA ARG A 67 5.20 1.85 5.98
C ARG A 67 5.79 0.50 5.57
N SER A 68 6.75 0.48 4.64
CA SER A 68 7.45 -0.75 4.26
C SER A 68 8.30 -1.26 5.42
N ILE A 69 9.00 -0.38 6.14
CA ILE A 69 9.80 -0.73 7.32
C ILE A 69 8.90 -1.27 8.44
N ASP A 70 7.77 -0.60 8.73
CA ASP A 70 6.80 -1.06 9.73
C ASP A 70 6.34 -2.52 9.47
N LEU A 71 6.08 -2.86 8.20
CA LEU A 71 5.66 -4.21 7.80
C LEU A 71 6.79 -5.24 7.97
N GLU A 72 8.02 -4.87 7.59
CA GLU A 72 9.20 -5.72 7.78
C GLU A 72 9.42 -6.03 9.26
N GLU A 73 9.44 -4.99 10.11
CA GLU A 73 9.61 -5.13 11.55
C GLU A 73 8.51 -5.99 12.17
N TYR A 74 7.26 -5.82 11.73
CA TYR A 74 6.16 -6.65 12.20
C TYR A 74 6.38 -8.13 11.87
N VAL A 75 6.77 -8.46 10.64
CA VAL A 75 7.00 -9.85 10.21
C VAL A 75 8.17 -10.45 11.00
N ILE A 76 9.31 -9.76 11.06
CA ILE A 76 10.50 -10.20 11.81
C ILE A 76 10.17 -10.37 13.29
N GLY A 77 9.38 -9.46 13.86
CA GLY A 77 8.96 -9.48 15.25
C GLY A 77 8.11 -10.70 15.65
N LYS A 78 7.58 -11.48 14.68
CA LYS A 78 6.88 -12.75 14.96
C LYS A 78 7.81 -13.95 15.07
N LYS A 79 9.11 -13.79 14.84
CA LYS A 79 10.08 -14.88 14.95
C LYS A 79 10.10 -15.45 16.39
N PRO A 80 9.89 -16.76 16.57
CA PRO A 80 9.95 -17.36 17.90
C PRO A 80 11.39 -17.36 18.43
N GLN A 81 11.52 -17.26 19.75
CA GLN A 81 12.81 -17.29 20.42
C GLN A 81 13.19 -18.73 20.75
N LYS A 82 14.41 -19.11 20.37
CA LYS A 82 14.93 -20.45 20.69
C LYS A 82 15.15 -20.56 22.20
N PRO A 83 14.60 -21.59 22.88
CA PRO A 83 14.80 -21.76 24.30
C PRO A 83 16.27 -22.08 24.60
N VAL A 84 16.76 -21.57 25.71
CA VAL A 84 18.06 -21.91 26.28
C VAL A 84 17.81 -22.75 27.52
N LYS A 85 18.55 -23.85 27.66
CA LYS A 85 18.42 -24.74 28.81
C LYS A 85 18.92 -24.02 30.08
N ASN A 86 18.07 -23.92 31.09
CA ASN A 86 18.46 -23.40 32.40
C ASN A 86 19.26 -24.46 33.19
N PRO A 87 20.16 -24.04 34.10
CA PRO A 87 20.95 -24.96 34.92
C PRO A 87 20.09 -25.88 35.81
N ASP A 88 18.96 -25.35 36.29
CA ASP A 88 18.09 -26.02 37.26
C ASP A 88 16.92 -26.79 36.60
N GLU A 89 16.79 -26.73 35.27
CA GLU A 89 15.72 -27.45 34.58
C GLU A 89 16.12 -28.88 34.22
N THR A 90 15.16 -29.77 34.35
CA THR A 90 15.32 -31.16 33.92
C THR A 90 15.45 -31.24 32.39
N ASN A 91 16.04 -32.33 31.90
CA ASN A 91 16.09 -32.57 30.46
C ASN A 91 14.69 -32.66 29.84
N GLU A 92 13.71 -33.21 30.56
CA GLU A 92 12.35 -33.38 30.06
C GLU A 92 11.66 -32.02 29.86
N GLU A 93 11.74 -31.12 30.85
CA GLU A 93 11.23 -29.73 30.74
C GLU A 93 11.86 -28.95 29.58
N TYR A 94 13.18 -29.12 29.36
CA TYR A 94 13.85 -28.52 28.21
C TYR A 94 13.30 -29.03 26.88
N GLN A 95 13.13 -30.35 26.76
CA GLN A 95 12.66 -30.99 25.53
C GLN A 95 11.23 -30.57 25.19
N GLU A 96 10.35 -30.43 26.19
CA GLU A 96 9.00 -29.91 25.99
C GLU A 96 8.99 -28.48 25.44
N ARG A 97 9.79 -27.56 26.02
CA ARG A 97 9.92 -26.19 25.51
C ARG A 97 10.54 -26.16 24.11
N ASN A 98 11.54 -27.00 23.85
CA ASN A 98 12.16 -27.09 22.53
C ASN A 98 11.16 -27.59 21.47
N LYS A 99 10.31 -28.56 21.82
CA LYS A 99 9.24 -29.03 20.94
C LYS A 99 8.21 -27.94 20.65
N ALA A 100 7.77 -27.20 21.66
CA ALA A 100 6.86 -26.06 21.48
C ALA A 100 7.49 -24.99 20.56
N TYR A 101 8.77 -24.68 20.73
CA TYR A 101 9.52 -23.78 19.84
C TYR A 101 9.56 -24.28 18.39
N GLU A 102 9.75 -25.59 18.17
CA GLU A 102 9.76 -26.16 16.82
C GLU A 102 8.39 -26.04 16.12
N ASP A 103 7.30 -26.24 16.87
CA ASP A 103 5.93 -26.06 16.38
C ASP A 103 5.64 -24.58 16.04
N ASP A 104 6.06 -23.65 16.90
CA ASP A 104 5.97 -22.21 16.63
C ASP A 104 6.82 -21.78 15.43
N LEU A 105 8.03 -22.34 15.31
CA LEU A 105 8.93 -22.07 14.18
C LEU A 105 8.33 -22.56 12.87
N LYS A 106 7.63 -23.70 12.88
CA LYS A 106 6.90 -24.20 11.71
C LYS A 106 5.79 -23.23 11.31
N SER A 107 5.00 -22.76 12.27
CA SER A 107 3.94 -21.77 12.03
C SER A 107 4.51 -20.45 11.50
N TYR A 108 5.63 -19.98 12.05
CA TYR A 108 6.33 -18.79 11.59
C TYR A 108 6.85 -18.91 10.16
N LYS A 109 7.38 -20.09 9.77
CA LYS A 109 7.79 -20.37 8.39
C LYS A 109 6.60 -20.25 7.43
N THR A 110 5.45 -20.84 7.76
CA THR A 110 4.23 -20.72 6.96
C THR A 110 3.77 -19.27 6.85
N PHE A 111 3.73 -18.54 7.97
CA PHE A 111 3.39 -17.12 7.99
C PHE A 111 4.33 -16.29 7.11
N THR A 112 5.65 -16.53 7.19
CA THR A 112 6.65 -15.86 6.36
C THR A 112 6.40 -16.15 4.88
N THR A 113 6.20 -17.41 4.51
CA THR A 113 5.92 -17.79 3.11
C THR A 113 4.69 -17.06 2.55
N TRP A 114 3.59 -17.02 3.30
CA TRP A 114 2.38 -16.32 2.86
C TRP A 114 2.59 -14.81 2.77
N SER A 115 3.29 -14.23 3.75
CA SER A 115 3.60 -12.80 3.76
C SER A 115 4.47 -12.41 2.56
N MET A 116 5.52 -13.18 2.25
CA MET A 116 6.41 -12.88 1.12
C MET A 116 5.67 -12.98 -0.22
N ASN A 117 4.81 -13.98 -0.39
CA ASN A 117 3.98 -14.09 -1.60
C ASN A 117 3.05 -12.87 -1.78
N ILE A 118 2.43 -12.38 -0.69
CA ILE A 118 1.62 -11.16 -0.73
C ILE A 118 2.49 -9.95 -1.09
N ILE A 119 3.70 -9.82 -0.52
CA ILE A 119 4.62 -8.72 -0.81
C ILE A 119 5.09 -8.73 -2.26
N GLU A 120 5.45 -9.89 -2.82
CA GLU A 120 5.83 -10.03 -4.23
C GLU A 120 4.70 -9.55 -5.15
N ARG A 121 3.49 -10.06 -4.94
CA ARG A 121 2.30 -9.64 -5.72
C ARG A 121 1.98 -8.17 -5.53
N LEU A 122 2.10 -7.64 -4.31
CA LEU A 122 1.87 -6.22 -4.07
C LEU A 122 2.89 -5.36 -4.82
N THR A 123 4.16 -5.82 -4.88
CA THR A 123 5.24 -5.14 -5.61
C THR A 123 4.95 -5.10 -7.10
N ASP A 124 4.57 -6.23 -7.69
CA ASP A 124 4.19 -6.31 -9.11
C ASP A 124 3.00 -5.39 -9.42
N TRP A 125 1.95 -5.46 -8.59
CA TRP A 125 0.77 -4.61 -8.75
C TRP A 125 1.10 -3.12 -8.63
N LEU A 126 1.97 -2.73 -7.69
CA LEU A 126 2.43 -1.35 -7.55
C LEU A 126 3.23 -0.91 -8.77
N SER A 127 4.09 -1.76 -9.32
CA SER A 127 4.86 -1.45 -10.54
C SER A 127 3.92 -1.15 -11.70
N GLU A 128 2.93 -2.02 -11.94
CA GLU A 128 1.92 -1.81 -13.00
C GLU A 128 1.12 -0.51 -12.76
N LEU A 129 0.76 -0.22 -11.51
CA LEU A 129 0.06 1.00 -11.15
C LEU A 129 0.91 2.24 -11.48
N PHE A 130 2.19 2.24 -11.13
CA PHE A 130 3.09 3.37 -11.42
C PHE A 130 3.30 3.58 -12.92
N ASP A 131 3.37 2.51 -13.71
CA ASP A 131 3.45 2.61 -15.17
C ASP A 131 2.22 3.30 -15.76
N GLU A 132 1.02 2.98 -15.25
CA GLU A 132 -0.21 3.66 -15.68
C GLU A 132 -0.27 5.13 -15.26
N ILE A 133 0.15 5.45 -14.04
CA ILE A 133 0.27 6.84 -13.57
C ILE A 133 1.25 7.63 -14.46
N MET A 134 2.40 7.03 -14.77
CA MET A 134 3.42 7.64 -15.61
C MET A 134 2.90 7.90 -17.03
N ASN A 135 2.20 6.92 -17.61
CA ASN A 135 1.57 7.07 -18.92
C ASN A 135 0.49 8.15 -18.91
N PHE A 136 -0.29 8.26 -17.84
CA PHE A 136 -1.24 9.35 -17.67
C PHE A 136 -0.55 10.71 -17.65
N PHE A 137 0.54 10.90 -16.89
CA PHE A 137 1.26 12.18 -16.88
C PHE A 137 1.86 12.55 -18.25
N LYS A 138 2.42 11.59 -18.98
CA LYS A 138 2.88 11.81 -20.36
C LYS A 138 1.75 12.31 -21.27
N ASN A 139 0.60 11.66 -21.20
CA ASN A 139 -0.57 12.05 -21.99
C ASN A 139 -1.14 13.40 -21.56
N LEU A 140 -1.20 13.66 -20.25
CA LEU A 140 -1.66 14.94 -19.70
C LEU A 140 -0.79 16.10 -20.20
N TRP A 141 0.53 15.92 -20.21
CA TRP A 141 1.46 16.91 -20.75
C TRP A 141 1.20 17.23 -22.23
N ILE A 142 0.95 16.20 -23.05
CA ILE A 142 0.60 16.37 -24.47
C ILE A 142 -0.69 17.18 -24.61
N LEU A 143 -1.73 16.83 -23.85
CA LEU A 143 -3.03 17.53 -23.88
C LEU A 143 -2.90 19.00 -23.49
N ILE A 144 -2.11 19.30 -22.45
CA ILE A 144 -1.82 20.67 -22.00
C ILE A 144 -1.11 21.45 -23.10
N LYS A 145 -0.06 20.89 -23.70
CA LYS A 145 0.69 21.54 -24.79
C LYS A 145 -0.17 21.83 -26.01
N CYS A 146 -1.09 20.91 -26.34
CA CYS A 146 -2.00 21.05 -27.47
C CYS A 146 -3.25 21.89 -27.15
N LYS A 147 -3.39 22.41 -25.92
CA LYS A 147 -4.53 23.23 -25.46
C LYS A 147 -5.90 22.58 -25.69
N PHE A 148 -5.98 21.24 -25.57
CA PHE A 148 -7.26 20.54 -25.73
C PHE A 148 -8.21 20.84 -24.57
N GLN A 149 -9.50 21.02 -24.88
CA GLN A 149 -10.54 21.23 -23.86
C GLN A 149 -10.87 19.96 -23.04
N ASP A 150 -10.49 18.78 -23.52
CA ASP A 150 -10.86 17.48 -22.94
C ASP A 150 -9.94 16.98 -21.80
N ILE A 151 -9.10 17.84 -21.22
CA ILE A 151 -8.25 17.49 -20.06
C ILE A 151 -9.09 16.89 -18.93
N TYR A 152 -10.26 17.48 -18.69
CA TYR A 152 -11.19 17.02 -17.67
C TYR A 152 -11.62 15.56 -17.86
N THR A 153 -12.04 15.22 -19.09
CA THR A 153 -12.45 13.87 -19.47
C THR A 153 -11.29 12.89 -19.30
N SER A 154 -10.07 13.29 -19.67
CA SER A 154 -8.86 12.46 -19.50
C SER A 154 -8.57 12.16 -18.03
N VAL A 155 -8.62 13.18 -17.16
CA VAL A 155 -8.44 13.03 -15.71
C VAL A 155 -9.49 12.10 -15.12
N ARG A 156 -10.77 12.31 -15.46
CA ARG A 156 -11.87 11.47 -14.96
C ARG A 156 -11.67 10.01 -15.36
N ASN A 157 -11.39 9.73 -16.63
CA ASN A 157 -11.15 8.37 -17.13
C ASN A 157 -9.93 7.72 -16.47
N PHE A 158 -8.91 8.52 -16.12
CA PHE A 158 -7.78 8.03 -15.33
C PHE A 158 -8.19 7.64 -13.91
N VAL A 159 -8.92 8.50 -13.19
CA VAL A 159 -9.41 8.19 -11.83
C VAL A 159 -10.29 6.94 -11.83
N GLU A 160 -11.19 6.79 -12.81
CA GLU A 160 -12.04 5.60 -12.95
C GLU A 160 -11.20 4.32 -13.14
N ARG A 161 -10.17 4.34 -14.00
CA ARG A 161 -9.25 3.21 -14.20
C ARG A 161 -8.46 2.84 -12.95
N ILE A 162 -7.93 3.83 -12.23
CA ILE A 162 -7.20 3.61 -10.98
C ILE A 162 -8.13 2.98 -9.94
N ALA A 163 -9.33 3.52 -9.78
CA ALA A 163 -10.29 2.96 -8.84
C ALA A 163 -10.70 1.52 -9.20
N GLU A 164 -10.82 1.20 -10.49
CA GLU A 164 -11.03 -0.17 -10.95
C GLU A 164 -9.87 -1.09 -10.56
N LYS A 165 -8.60 -0.69 -10.76
CA LYS A 165 -7.44 -1.48 -10.29
C LYS A 165 -7.50 -1.76 -8.80
N PHE A 166 -7.79 -0.74 -7.98
CA PHE A 166 -7.94 -0.92 -6.54
C PHE A 166 -9.08 -1.89 -6.20
N SER A 167 -10.21 -1.85 -6.92
CA SER A 167 -11.32 -2.80 -6.72
C SER A 167 -10.90 -4.27 -6.99
N GLN A 168 -9.92 -4.46 -7.87
CA GLN A 168 -9.39 -5.76 -8.26
C GLN A 168 -8.21 -6.23 -7.38
N LEU A 169 -7.63 -5.35 -6.57
CA LEU A 169 -6.44 -5.64 -5.75
C LEU A 169 -6.60 -6.91 -4.89
N HIS A 170 -7.74 -7.09 -4.21
CA HIS A 170 -7.95 -8.29 -3.40
C HIS A 170 -7.86 -9.59 -4.23
N LYS A 171 -8.34 -9.58 -5.48
CA LYS A 171 -8.23 -10.76 -6.35
C LYS A 171 -6.79 -10.96 -6.78
N TYR A 172 -6.07 -9.88 -7.04
CA TYR A 172 -4.66 -9.93 -7.44
C TYR A 172 -3.78 -10.52 -6.32
N LEU A 173 -3.99 -10.10 -5.07
CA LEU A 173 -3.18 -10.54 -3.94
C LEU A 173 -3.45 -11.99 -3.51
N PHE A 174 -4.67 -12.51 -3.71
CA PHE A 174 -5.11 -13.77 -3.11
C PHE A 174 -5.59 -14.85 -4.11
N ARG A 175 -5.43 -14.66 -5.43
CA ARG A 175 -5.68 -15.71 -6.44
C ARG A 175 -4.41 -16.44 -6.85
#